data_AF-A0A7D9EC30-F1
#
_entry.id   AF-A0A7D9EC30-F1
#
_cell.length_a   1.000
_cell.length_b   1.000
_cell.length_c   1.000
_cell.angle_alpha   90.00
_cell.angle_beta   90.00
_cell.angle_gamma   90.00
#
_symmetry.space_group_name_H-M   'P 1'
#
loop_
_entity.id
_entity.type
_entity.pdbx_description
1 polymer ?
#
loop_
_entity_poly.entity_id
_entity_poly.type
_entity_poly.pdbx_seq_one_letter_code
_entity_poly.pdbx_strand_id
1 'polypeptide(L)'
;MKALVYYEDQSKKEPQAIVYFQAIQDVYVDHDGETRGNLLKSSFCVKMPLKTYTLAADNALAMSVWIDVLLTGREGTALLNN
;
A
#
# COMPACT_ATOMS: atom_id res chain seq x y z
N MET A 1 -8.16 -15.99 -0.70
CA MET A 1 -7.67 -14.73 -1.31
C MET A 1 -7.11 -13.86 -0.19
N LYS A 2 -5.92 -13.26 -0.37
CA LYS A 2 -5.28 -12.40 0.63
C LYS A 2 -5.45 -10.93 0.20
N ALA A 3 -5.69 -10.03 1.15
CA ALA A 3 -5.89 -8.61 0.88
C ALA A 3 -5.33 -7.74 2.01
N LEU A 4 -4.92 -6.53 1.67
CA LEU A 4 -4.68 -5.44 2.61
C LEU A 4 -6.00 -4.68 2.81
N VAL A 5 -6.38 -4.45 4.07
CA VAL A 5 -7.59 -3.71 4.42
C VAL A 5 -7.18 -2.49 5.22
N TYR A 6 -7.53 -1.32 4.69
CA TYR A 6 -7.32 -0.03 5.32
C TYR A 6 -8.60 0.41 6.01
N TYR A 7 -8.47 0.85 7.25
CA TYR A 7 -9.55 1.42 8.05
C TYR A 7 -9.23 2.89 8.33
N GLU A 8 -10.24 3.75 8.33
CA GLU A 8 -10.07 5.18 8.62
C GLU A 8 -9.56 5.40 10.05
N ASP A 9 -10.01 4.54 10.97
CA ASP A 9 -9.68 4.65 12.39
C ASP A 9 -9.49 3.27 13.07
N GLN A 10 -8.97 3.30 14.29
CA GLN A 10 -8.64 2.09 15.06
C GLN A 10 -9.86 1.29 15.52
N SER A 11 -11.08 1.85 15.45
CA SER A 11 -12.31 1.13 15.78
C SER A 11 -12.64 0.03 14.77
N LYS A 12 -12.01 0.02 13.59
CA LYS A 12 -12.14 -0.99 12.54
C LYS A 12 -13.60 -1.30 12.15
N LYS A 13 -14.49 -0.32 12.27
CA LYS A 13 -15.93 -0.51 12.04
C LYS A 13 -16.24 -0.72 10.56
N GLU A 14 -15.63 0.06 9.68
CA GLU A 14 -15.83 -0.04 8.23
C GLU A 14 -14.50 0.11 7.49
N PRO A 15 -14.18 -0.77 6.54
CA PRO A 15 -12.96 -0.66 5.75
C PRO A 15 -13.09 0.48 4.74
N GLN A 16 -12.19 1.46 4.85
CA GLN A 16 -12.07 2.57 3.90
C GLN A 16 -11.51 2.12 2.54
N ALA A 17 -10.65 1.09 2.53
CA ALA A 17 -10.20 0.48 1.30
C ALA A 17 -9.86 -1.01 1.49
N ILE A 18 -10.12 -1.81 0.45
CA ILE A 18 -9.69 -3.20 0.35
C ILE A 18 -8.82 -3.33 -0.91
N VAL A 19 -7.59 -3.78 -0.71
CA VAL A 19 -6.58 -3.96 -1.76
C VAL A 19 -6.23 -5.44 -1.86
N TYR A 20 -6.71 -6.10 -2.90
CA TYR A 20 -6.36 -7.50 -3.17
C TYR A 20 -4.94 -7.60 -3.73
N PHE A 21 -4.10 -8.47 -3.16
CA PHE A 21 -2.69 -8.59 -3.61
C PHE A 21 -2.56 -8.91 -5.10
N GLN A 22 -3.47 -9.74 -5.65
CA GLN A 22 -3.50 -10.06 -7.09
C GLN A 22 -3.77 -8.85 -7.99
N ALA A 23 -4.41 -7.82 -7.47
CA ALA A 23 -4.77 -6.62 -8.21
C ALA A 23 -3.73 -5.51 -8.06
N ILE A 24 -2.68 -5.73 -7.26
CA ILE A 24 -1.56 -4.80 -7.15
C ILE A 24 -0.72 -4.93 -8.42
N GLN A 25 -0.64 -3.85 -9.19
CA GLN A 25 0.25 -3.78 -10.34
C GLN A 25 1.64 -3.36 -9.91
N ASP A 26 1.72 -2.36 -9.03
CA ASP A 26 2.99 -1.80 -8.58
C ASP A 26 2.88 -1.10 -7.23
N VAL A 27 4.01 -0.94 -6.55
CA VAL A 27 4.12 -0.24 -5.26
C VAL A 27 5.40 0.61 -5.27
N TYR A 28 5.28 1.91 -4.99
CA TYR A 28 6.40 2.86 -5.08
C TYR A 28 6.32 3.95 -4.02
N VAL A 29 7.45 4.58 -3.70
CA VAL A 29 7.52 5.70 -2.75
C VAL A 29 6.88 6.95 -3.37
N ASP A 30 6.09 7.68 -2.59
CA ASP A 30 5.51 8.94 -3.04
C ASP A 30 6.52 10.08 -2.93
N HIS A 31 7.15 10.42 -4.05
CA HIS A 31 8.10 11.54 -4.13
C HIS A 31 7.43 12.91 -4.29
N ASP A 32 6.12 12.97 -4.59
CA ASP A 32 5.38 14.24 -4.75
C ASP A 32 5.04 14.87 -3.37
N GLY A 33 4.78 14.04 -2.36
CA GLY A 33 4.64 14.49 -0.97
C GLY A 33 5.91 15.16 -0.42
N GLU A 34 7.08 14.71 -0.88
CA GLU A 34 8.38 15.25 -0.45
C GLU A 34 8.66 16.65 -1.02
N THR A 35 8.15 16.94 -2.23
CA THR A 35 8.31 18.24 -2.91
C THR A 35 7.34 19.31 -2.42
N ARG A 36 6.22 18.94 -1.79
CA ARG A 36 5.22 19.87 -1.23
C ARG A 36 5.51 20.35 0.19
N GLY A 37 6.67 20.02 0.76
CA GLY A 37 7.13 20.54 2.05
C GLY A 37 6.32 20.09 3.27
N ASN A 38 5.40 19.14 3.10
CA ASN A 38 4.57 18.60 4.17
C ASN A 38 5.20 17.31 4.72
N LEU A 39 5.02 17.03 6.01
CA LEU A 39 5.69 15.99 6.82
C LEU A 39 5.54 14.52 6.36
N LEU A 40 5.08 14.25 5.16
CA LEU A 40 4.78 12.94 4.62
C LEU A 40 6.01 12.18 4.09
N LYS A 41 7.16 12.29 4.77
CA LYS A 41 8.43 11.61 4.39
C LYS A 41 8.36 10.07 4.38
N SER A 42 7.22 9.50 4.77
CA SER A 42 7.00 8.06 4.89
C SER A 42 5.74 7.62 4.16
N SER A 43 5.45 8.24 3.00
CA SER A 43 4.28 7.90 2.19
C SER A 43 4.65 7.10 0.95
N PHE A 44 3.75 6.20 0.55
CA PHE A 44 3.91 5.32 -0.58
C PHE A 44 2.59 5.14 -1.33
N CYS A 45 2.69 4.79 -2.61
CA CYS A 45 1.57 4.58 -3.50
C CYS A 45 1.42 3.11 -3.86
N VAL A 46 0.19 2.63 -3.88
CA VAL A 46 -0.20 1.30 -4.35
C VAL A 46 -1.02 1.45 -5.61
N LYS A 47 -0.46 1.06 -6.75
CA LYS A 47 -1.10 1.16 -8.07
C LYS A 47 -1.90 -0.09 -8.38
N MET A 48 -3.16 0.11 -8.75
CA MET A 48 -4.10 -0.92 -9.19
C MET A 48 -4.71 -0.53 -10.55
N PRO A 49 -5.36 -1.46 -11.29
CA PRO A 49 -5.87 -1.20 -12.64
C PRO A 49 -6.80 0.03 -12.75
N LEU A 50 -7.59 0.31 -11.70
CA LEU A 50 -8.62 1.35 -11.72
C LEU A 50 -8.36 2.49 -10.72
N LYS A 51 -7.36 2.34 -9.84
CA LYS A 51 -7.15 3.28 -8.73
C LYS A 51 -5.72 3.20 -8.21
N THR A 52 -5.17 4.32 -7.78
CA THR A 52 -3.94 4.37 -6.99
C THR A 52 -4.28 4.87 -5.61
N TYR A 53 -3.82 4.17 -4.58
CA TYR A 53 -3.97 4.57 -3.18
C TYR A 53 -2.67 5.19 -2.70
N THR A 54 -2.75 6.37 -2.08
CA THR A 54 -1.63 6.97 -1.35
C THR A 54 -1.81 6.69 0.13
N LEU A 55 -0.82 6.03 0.73
CA LEU A 55 -0.81 5.61 2.13
C LEU A 55 0.38 6.24 2.83
N ALA A 56 0.23 6.56 4.11
CA ALA A 56 1.31 7.06 4.95
C ALA A 56 1.61 6.07 6.06
N ALA A 57 2.90 5.83 6.33
CA ALA A 57 3.37 5.07 7.46
C ALA A 57 3.89 6.00 8.57
N ASP A 58 4.00 5.48 9.79
CA ASP A 58 4.49 6.23 10.95
C ASP A 58 5.95 6.71 10.78
N ASN A 59 6.75 5.97 10.01
CA ASN A 59 8.15 6.28 9.73
C ASN A 59 8.65 5.54 8.48
N ALA A 60 9.85 5.91 8.01
CA ALA A 60 10.44 5.37 6.79
C ALA A 60 10.72 3.87 6.86
N LEU A 61 11.09 3.33 8.03
CA LEU A 61 11.31 1.90 8.20
C LEU A 61 9.99 1.13 8.06
N ALA A 62 8.93 1.61 8.70
CA ALA A 62 7.60 1.02 8.59
C ALA A 62 7.09 1.07 7.15
N MET A 63 7.34 2.18 6.42
CA MET A 63 7.03 2.28 4.99
C MET A 63 7.75 1.21 4.19
N SER A 64 9.07 1.03 4.37
CA SER A 64 9.83 -0.01 3.65
C SER A 64 9.26 -1.40 3.90
N VAL A 65 8.92 -1.72 5.16
CA VAL A 65 8.28 -2.99 5.51
C VAL A 65 6.93 -3.16 4.81
N TRP A 66 6.10 -2.10 4.76
CA TRP A 66 4.82 -2.16 4.04
C TRP A 66 5.00 -2.41 2.54
N ILE A 67 5.97 -1.74 1.91
CA ILE A 67 6.29 -1.92 0.49
C ILE A 67 6.72 -3.37 0.24
N ASP A 68 7.65 -3.90 1.05
CA ASP A 68 8.14 -5.28 0.91
C ASP A 68 7.02 -6.31 1.06
N VAL A 69 6.13 -6.14 2.04
CA VAL A 69 4.98 -7.03 2.25
C VAL A 69 4.02 -7.02 1.06
N LEU A 70 3.76 -5.84 0.48
CA LEU A 70 2.86 -5.71 -0.66
C LEU A 70 3.44 -6.32 -1.94
N LEU A 71 4.73 -6.07 -2.21
CA LEU A 71 5.46 -6.66 -3.34
C LEU A 71 5.51 -8.18 -3.21
N THR A 72 5.93 -8.70 -2.04
CA THR A 72 6.01 -10.14 -1.77
C THR A 72 4.62 -10.79 -1.85
N GLY A 73 3.58 -10.13 -1.32
CA GLY A 73 2.21 -10.62 -1.36
C GLY A 73 1.67 -10.74 -2.79
N ARG A 74 2.00 -9.78 -3.66
CA ARG A 74 1.68 -9.81 -5.09
C ARG A 74 2.38 -10.98 -5.79
N GLU A 75 3.70 -11.11 -5.62
CA GLU A 75 4.51 -12.16 -6.25
C GLU A 75 4.10 -13.56 -5.79
N GLY A 76 3.88 -13.75 -4.49
CA GLY A 76 3.41 -15.02 -3.95
C GLY A 76 2.01 -15.43 -4.45
N THR A 77 1.19 -14.46 -4.88
CA THR A 77 -0.09 -14.76 -5.53
C THR A 77 0.09 -15.17 -7.00
N ALA A 78 1.08 -14.59 -7.71
CA ALA A 78 1.39 -14.95 -9.08
C ALA A 78 1.93 -16.39 -9.21
N LEU A 79 2.74 -16.84 -8.24
CA LEU A 79 3.33 -18.19 -8.26
C LEU A 79 2.33 -19.33 -8.00
N LEU A 80 1.17 -19.05 -7.39
CA LEU A 80 0.14 -20.05 -7.12
C LEU A 80 -0.85 -20.24 -8.29
N ASN A 81 -0.76 -19.38 -9.32
CA ASN A 81 -1.65 -19.39 -10.49
C ASN A 81 -0.99 -19.99 -11.75
N ASN A 82 0.14 -20.66 -11.61
CA ASN A 82 0.91 -21.36 -12.66
C ASN A 82 1.08 -22.84 -12.28
#